data_AF-A0A7X5DH49-F1
#
_entry.id   AF-A0A7X5DH49-F1
#
_cell.length_a   1.000
_cell.length_b   1.000
_cell.length_c   1.000
_cell.angle_alpha   90.00
_cell.angle_beta   90.00
_cell.angle_gamma   90.00
#
_symmetry.space_group_name_H-M   'P 1'
#
loop_
_entity.id
_entity.type
_entity.pdbx_description
1 polymer ?
#
loop_
_entity_poly.entity_id
_entity_poly.type
_entity_poly.pdbx_seq_one_letter_code
_entity_poly.pdbx_strand_id
1 'polypeptide(L)'
;WITVNGGYIETQGGYHAAGIGGGVRNGNAGTRCGNIRINGGYVKATGGECSGGFGQGCCASTRADGYQIILTGGTLIPSAGTCDMGQTGVKITITGGSIGNGGNVADFRFLGGNGAEAYNGAGEPIEMIQVDLRSDVGENTYKITDWQLLVDGEPYDYGAPAEFDKGNLYLWLPKIVKQDSEVTVKLTYLDTDHLDKDGNPTPVTPLPLFRPADSSLPPGVTNDGKLRRYADFTLDADYLANLDKYYDGKGASMFPLPLRTPDGRDLTQAEKITFRYQHLDSAGNPTGAETGDGSDVGTMKFTAISTQYSNDTEGKFSESYWGHRATGQFTIWPIASQVSGIAAEWVDDGKPGDVAHPSDQVLKVSATIGAAPTVDGELGSEKTKPTCQAPRGQVQIYVDGKPVGAPVDLVYAGDPDAEGNPIPEGDPCVTAEKVDNGRGGSTALFSLARAASASDFLVPTQGQQGRHEIALRFLPPSA
;
A
#
# COMPACT_ATOMS: atom_id res chain seq x y z
N TRP A 1 -38.96 6.51 9.17
CA TRP A 1 -37.69 6.93 8.59
C TRP A 1 -37.55 8.42 8.77
N ILE A 2 -36.40 8.88 9.22
CA ILE A 2 -35.94 10.27 9.09
C ILE A 2 -34.85 10.23 8.03
N THR A 3 -35.01 10.99 6.94
CA THR A 3 -34.04 11.02 5.85
C THR A 3 -33.59 12.44 5.60
N VAL A 4 -32.28 12.68 5.64
CA VAL A 4 -31.64 13.96 5.31
C VAL A 4 -30.76 13.75 4.07
N ASN A 5 -31.01 14.54 3.02
CA ASN A 5 -30.24 14.48 1.78
C ASN A 5 -29.24 15.65 1.60
N GLY A 6 -29.30 16.66 2.48
CA GLY A 6 -28.50 17.87 2.38
C GLY A 6 -29.05 19.02 3.23
N GLY A 7 -28.37 20.17 3.19
CA GLY A 7 -28.72 21.39 3.91
C GLY A 7 -27.97 21.57 5.24
N TYR A 8 -28.19 22.69 5.90
CA TYR A 8 -27.75 22.95 7.27
C TYR A 8 -28.93 22.69 8.21
N ILE A 9 -28.78 21.73 9.12
CA ILE A 9 -29.85 21.30 10.03
C ILE A 9 -29.30 21.35 11.45
N GLU A 10 -30.01 22.04 12.33
CA GLU A 10 -29.73 22.08 13.75
C GLU A 10 -30.98 21.61 14.51
N THR A 11 -30.79 20.63 15.39
CA THR A 11 -31.88 20.02 16.16
C THR A 11 -31.53 19.99 17.64
N GLN A 12 -32.54 20.27 18.46
CA GLN A 12 -32.44 20.22 19.92
C GLN A 12 -33.53 19.29 20.44
N GLY A 13 -33.11 18.19 21.03
CA GLY A 13 -33.98 17.32 21.80
C GLY A 13 -34.45 18.02 23.08
N GLY A 14 -35.71 17.82 23.45
CA GLY A 14 -36.19 18.19 24.78
C GLY A 14 -35.47 17.39 25.87
N TYR A 15 -35.70 17.72 27.15
CA TYR A 15 -35.02 17.17 28.33
C TYR A 15 -34.73 15.65 28.28
N HIS A 16 -35.66 14.86 27.73
CA HIS A 16 -35.58 13.40 27.63
C HIS A 16 -35.50 12.85 26.19
N ALA A 17 -35.23 13.67 25.18
CA ALA A 17 -35.30 13.27 23.77
C ALA A 17 -33.96 13.43 23.04
N ALA A 18 -33.71 12.54 22.08
CA ALA A 18 -32.59 12.70 21.16
C ALA A 18 -32.75 13.99 20.32
N GLY A 19 -31.63 14.53 19.83
CA GLY A 19 -31.67 15.59 18.81
C GLY A 19 -32.39 15.10 17.56
N ILE A 20 -31.98 13.92 17.06
CA ILE A 20 -32.67 13.19 15.99
C ILE A 20 -32.82 11.73 16.42
N GLY A 21 -34.05 11.30 16.75
CA GLY A 21 -34.29 9.92 17.14
C GLY A 21 -35.49 9.74 18.05
N GLY A 22 -35.34 8.86 19.03
CA GLY A 22 -36.37 8.54 20.02
C GLY A 22 -36.54 9.64 21.08
N GLY A 23 -37.78 9.83 21.52
CA GLY A 23 -38.11 10.64 22.70
C GLY A 23 -38.34 9.78 23.95
N VAL A 24 -39.09 10.29 24.93
CA VAL A 24 -39.71 9.53 26.02
C VAL A 24 -41.23 9.70 25.95
N ARG A 25 -41.99 8.65 26.26
CA ARG A 25 -43.46 8.72 26.36
C ARG A 25 -43.90 8.63 27.82
N ASN A 26 -44.45 9.72 28.36
CA ASN A 26 -45.06 9.79 29.71
C ASN A 26 -44.18 9.26 30.85
N GLY A 27 -42.88 9.57 30.84
CA GLY A 27 -41.94 9.12 31.88
C GLY A 27 -41.61 7.62 31.86
N ASN A 28 -42.22 6.84 30.95
CA ASN A 28 -41.90 5.43 30.79
C ASN A 28 -40.81 5.22 29.72
N ALA A 29 -39.83 4.42 30.12
CA ALA A 29 -38.87 3.79 29.24
C ALA A 29 -39.59 2.90 28.20
N GLY A 30 -39.57 3.27 26.91
CA GLY A 30 -40.32 2.50 25.91
C GLY A 30 -40.19 2.92 24.45
N THR A 31 -39.46 3.97 24.14
CA THR A 31 -39.37 4.53 22.79
C THR A 31 -38.08 4.06 22.11
N ARG A 32 -38.24 3.38 20.98
CA ARG A 32 -37.14 2.94 20.12
C ARG A 32 -36.72 4.10 19.21
N CYS A 33 -35.44 4.20 18.92
CA CYS A 33 -35.01 4.97 17.76
C CYS A 33 -35.67 4.39 16.49
N GLY A 34 -36.23 5.26 15.65
CA GLY A 34 -36.68 4.87 14.32
C GLY A 34 -35.51 4.73 13.35
N ASN A 35 -35.80 4.36 12.11
CA ASN A 35 -34.78 4.34 11.05
C ASN A 35 -34.33 5.77 10.71
N ILE A 36 -33.02 6.00 10.66
CA ILE A 36 -32.41 7.28 10.29
C ILE A 36 -31.49 7.06 9.08
N ARG A 37 -31.54 7.95 8.10
CA ARG A 37 -30.63 7.96 6.96
C ARG A 37 -30.13 9.38 6.69
N ILE A 38 -28.82 9.57 6.68
CA ILE A 38 -28.20 10.86 6.35
C ILE A 38 -27.26 10.63 5.17
N ASN A 39 -27.56 11.28 4.04
CA ASN A 39 -26.77 11.15 2.82
C ASN A 39 -25.86 12.37 2.56
N GLY A 40 -26.07 13.48 3.28
CA GLY A 40 -25.36 14.74 3.05
C GLY A 40 -25.84 15.88 3.95
N GLY A 41 -25.17 17.03 3.84
CA GLY A 41 -25.47 18.23 4.62
C GLY A 41 -24.67 18.35 5.91
N TYR A 42 -24.81 19.48 6.59
CA TYR A 42 -24.21 19.74 7.88
C TYR A 42 -25.29 19.64 8.97
N VAL A 43 -25.20 18.63 9.83
CA VAL A 43 -26.26 18.26 10.77
C VAL A 43 -25.75 18.29 12.20
N LYS A 44 -26.18 19.28 12.96
CA LYS A 44 -26.00 19.36 14.42
C LYS A 44 -27.19 18.73 15.12
N ALA A 45 -26.93 17.73 15.96
CA ALA A 45 -27.98 17.05 16.71
C ALA A 45 -27.64 17.02 18.20
N THR A 46 -28.31 17.88 18.96
CA THR A 46 -28.11 18.02 20.39
C THR A 46 -29.20 17.26 21.14
N GLY A 47 -28.82 16.24 21.90
CA GLY A 47 -29.74 15.55 22.81
C GLY A 47 -30.08 16.37 24.05
N GLY A 48 -31.17 16.03 24.72
CA GLY A 48 -31.44 16.47 26.10
C GLY A 48 -30.49 15.84 27.13
N GLU A 49 -30.63 16.25 28.40
CA GLU A 49 -29.72 15.95 29.52
C GLU A 49 -29.35 14.46 29.66
N CYS A 50 -30.29 13.55 29.43
CA CYS A 50 -30.09 12.11 29.58
C CYS A 50 -30.29 11.32 28.28
N SER A 51 -30.02 11.93 27.13
CA SER A 51 -30.23 11.36 25.79
C SER A 51 -29.01 11.54 24.88
N GLY A 52 -29.06 10.94 23.70
CA GLY A 52 -28.02 11.03 22.69
C GLY A 52 -28.28 12.08 21.60
N GLY A 53 -27.27 12.40 20.82
CA GLY A 53 -27.43 13.29 19.66
C GLY A 53 -28.29 12.63 18.59
N PHE A 54 -27.89 11.42 18.16
CA PHE A 54 -28.65 10.58 17.23
C PHE A 54 -29.10 9.27 17.89
N GLY A 55 -30.36 8.89 17.66
CA GLY A 55 -30.88 7.59 18.09
C GLY A 55 -31.59 7.65 19.45
N GLN A 56 -30.84 7.52 20.55
CA GLN A 56 -31.41 7.25 21.87
C GLN A 56 -32.02 8.48 22.58
N GLY A 57 -33.28 8.34 23.01
CA GLY A 57 -33.90 9.20 24.04
C GLY A 57 -33.58 8.75 25.47
N CYS A 58 -34.02 9.51 26.47
CA CYS A 58 -33.76 9.17 27.87
C CYS A 58 -34.45 7.87 28.29
N CYS A 59 -33.87 7.14 29.24
CA CYS A 59 -34.43 5.91 29.78
C CYS A 59 -34.75 4.85 28.70
N ALA A 60 -33.96 4.73 27.63
CA ALA A 60 -34.21 3.69 26.61
C ALA A 60 -33.88 2.28 27.15
N SER A 61 -34.76 1.70 27.97
CA SER A 61 -34.66 0.30 28.43
C SER A 61 -35.07 -0.70 27.33
N THR A 62 -35.67 -0.20 26.24
CA THR A 62 -36.16 -1.02 25.14
C THR A 62 -35.14 -1.05 24.02
N ARG A 63 -34.75 -2.27 23.59
CA ARG A 63 -33.89 -2.47 22.44
C ARG A 63 -34.59 -2.03 21.15
N ALA A 64 -33.81 -1.46 20.23
CA ALA A 64 -34.26 -1.03 18.91
C ALA A 64 -33.93 -2.06 17.81
N ASP A 65 -34.06 -3.36 18.13
CA ASP A 65 -33.80 -4.44 17.18
C ASP A 65 -34.70 -4.28 15.93
N GLY A 66 -34.11 -4.42 14.74
CA GLY A 66 -34.78 -4.23 13.44
C GLY A 66 -34.79 -2.79 12.91
N TYR A 67 -34.26 -1.82 13.66
CA TYR A 67 -34.04 -0.46 13.18
C TYR A 67 -32.57 -0.22 12.81
N GLN A 68 -32.33 0.83 12.02
CA GLN A 68 -30.99 1.17 11.55
C GLN A 68 -30.72 2.67 11.40
N ILE A 69 -29.45 3.04 11.55
CA ILE A 69 -28.89 4.35 11.21
C ILE A 69 -27.91 4.13 10.06
N ILE A 70 -28.14 4.80 8.94
CA ILE A 70 -27.29 4.71 7.74
C ILE A 70 -26.72 6.09 7.41
N LEU A 71 -25.40 6.19 7.34
CA LEU A 71 -24.67 7.41 7.02
C LEU A 71 -23.84 7.18 5.78
N THR A 72 -24.07 7.97 4.73
CA THR A 72 -23.35 7.85 3.47
C THR A 72 -22.65 9.14 3.06
N GLY A 73 -22.71 10.19 3.87
CA GLY A 73 -22.16 11.50 3.52
C GLY A 73 -22.61 12.59 4.49
N GLY A 74 -22.06 13.79 4.31
CA GLY A 74 -22.35 14.95 5.15
C GLY A 74 -21.43 15.07 6.37
N THR A 75 -21.60 16.15 7.13
CA THR A 75 -20.88 16.38 8.39
C THR A 75 -21.88 16.37 9.53
N LEU A 76 -21.71 15.46 10.48
CA LEU A 76 -22.65 15.23 11.58
C LEU A 76 -21.98 15.49 12.91
N ILE A 77 -22.57 16.42 13.68
CA ILE A 77 -22.06 16.85 14.98
C ILE A 77 -23.09 16.48 16.06
N PRO A 78 -23.03 15.25 16.61
CA PRO A 78 -23.78 14.95 17.81
C PRO A 78 -23.24 15.73 19.01
N SER A 79 -24.15 16.15 19.87
CA SER A 79 -23.84 16.63 21.22
C SER A 79 -24.80 15.97 22.20
N ALA A 80 -24.30 15.42 23.31
CA ALA A 80 -25.10 14.56 24.17
C ALA A 80 -24.69 14.58 25.64
N GLY A 81 -25.63 14.18 26.50
CA GLY A 81 -25.36 13.87 27.91
C GLY A 81 -25.00 12.40 28.19
N THR A 82 -25.32 11.46 27.28
CA THR A 82 -25.12 10.00 27.51
C THR A 82 -24.40 9.25 26.39
N CYS A 83 -24.64 9.57 25.11
CA CYS A 83 -23.92 8.99 23.96
C CYS A 83 -24.04 9.86 22.71
N ASP A 84 -23.09 9.78 21.78
CA ASP A 84 -23.15 10.58 20.56
C ASP A 84 -24.16 10.00 19.56
N MET A 85 -24.16 8.67 19.39
CA MET A 85 -24.99 8.00 18.39
C MET A 85 -25.41 6.60 18.81
N GLY A 86 -26.65 6.24 18.48
CA GLY A 86 -27.15 4.87 18.56
C GLY A 86 -28.16 4.66 19.68
N GLN A 87 -28.54 3.39 19.82
CA GLN A 87 -29.37 2.83 20.88
C GLN A 87 -29.14 1.32 20.83
N THR A 88 -29.18 0.64 21.98
CA THR A 88 -28.98 -0.82 22.03
C THR A 88 -29.90 -1.55 21.04
N GLY A 89 -29.31 -2.36 20.16
CA GLY A 89 -30.03 -3.14 19.14
C GLY A 89 -30.23 -2.45 17.78
N VAL A 90 -29.89 -1.16 17.66
CA VAL A 90 -29.90 -0.49 16.35
C VAL A 90 -28.67 -0.91 15.53
N LYS A 91 -28.84 -1.16 14.24
CA LYS A 91 -27.71 -1.37 13.32
C LYS A 91 -27.19 0.00 12.84
N ILE A 92 -25.89 0.25 13.01
CA ILE A 92 -25.26 1.48 12.50
C ILE A 92 -24.35 1.11 11.31
N THR A 93 -24.59 1.75 10.17
CA THR A 93 -23.80 1.57 8.95
C THR A 93 -23.26 2.91 8.47
N ILE A 94 -21.94 3.01 8.31
CA ILE A 94 -21.25 4.23 7.90
C ILE A 94 -20.40 3.92 6.66
N THR A 95 -20.68 4.61 5.57
CA THR A 95 -19.92 4.49 4.30
C THR A 95 -19.51 5.87 3.78
N GLY A 96 -19.60 6.91 4.60
CA GLY A 96 -19.28 8.26 4.17
C GLY A 96 -19.56 9.31 5.23
N GLY A 97 -19.03 10.51 4.98
CA GLY A 97 -19.20 11.70 5.79
C GLY A 97 -18.12 11.91 6.84
N SER A 98 -18.28 12.99 7.59
CA SER A 98 -17.49 13.32 8.77
C SER A 98 -18.40 13.24 10.00
N ILE A 99 -18.10 12.38 10.97
CA ILE A 99 -18.90 12.24 12.20
C ILE A 99 -17.99 12.34 13.41
N GLY A 100 -18.12 13.43 14.16
CA GLY A 100 -17.37 13.67 15.39
C GLY A 100 -18.14 14.59 16.33
N ASN A 101 -17.75 14.61 17.61
CA ASN A 101 -18.44 15.36 18.66
C ASN A 101 -17.75 16.71 18.98
N GLY A 102 -16.94 17.23 18.05
CA GLY A 102 -16.12 18.42 18.25
C GLY A 102 -15.04 18.30 19.33
N GLY A 103 -14.79 17.09 19.84
CA GLY A 103 -13.78 16.75 20.85
C GLY A 103 -12.70 15.78 20.33
N ASN A 104 -12.04 15.05 21.25
CA ASN A 104 -11.04 14.05 20.86
C ASN A 104 -11.72 12.80 20.27
N VAL A 105 -11.05 12.14 19.32
CA VAL A 105 -11.50 10.89 18.70
C VAL A 105 -11.91 9.83 19.74
N ALA A 106 -11.15 9.71 20.83
CA ALA A 106 -11.39 8.73 21.90
C ALA A 106 -12.67 9.00 22.72
N ASP A 107 -13.23 10.20 22.64
CA ASP A 107 -14.38 10.61 23.43
C ASP A 107 -15.70 10.28 22.73
N PHE A 108 -15.69 9.91 21.44
CA PHE A 108 -16.89 9.59 20.68
C PHE A 108 -17.48 8.24 21.13
N ARG A 109 -18.79 8.22 21.42
CA ARG A 109 -19.47 7.07 22.02
C ARG A 109 -20.66 6.62 21.20
N PHE A 110 -20.56 5.41 20.66
CA PHE A 110 -21.73 4.62 20.27
C PHE A 110 -22.40 3.99 21.50
N LEU A 111 -23.72 3.81 21.45
CA LEU A 111 -24.48 3.27 22.58
C LEU A 111 -25.16 1.91 22.35
N GLY A 112 -24.57 0.93 23.03
CA GLY A 112 -25.02 -0.43 23.24
C GLY A 112 -23.80 -1.34 23.48
N GLY A 113 -23.99 -2.41 24.25
CA GLY A 113 -22.93 -3.01 25.08
C GLY A 113 -21.66 -3.53 24.37
N ASN A 114 -20.51 -3.29 25.02
CA ASN A 114 -19.21 -3.96 24.88
C ASN A 114 -18.61 -4.17 23.47
N GLY A 115 -18.56 -3.12 22.64
CA GLY A 115 -17.57 -2.99 21.56
C GLY A 115 -18.14 -2.80 20.15
N ALA A 116 -17.69 -1.73 19.49
CA ALA A 116 -17.84 -1.38 18.06
C ALA A 116 -19.20 -1.74 17.41
N GLU A 117 -20.20 -0.87 17.59
CA GLU A 117 -21.56 -1.07 17.06
C GLU A 117 -21.81 -0.48 15.65
N ALA A 118 -20.79 0.14 15.07
CA ALA A 118 -20.84 0.66 13.72
C ALA A 118 -20.00 -0.19 12.78
N TYR A 119 -20.53 -0.38 11.57
CA TYR A 119 -19.92 -1.18 10.53
C TYR A 119 -19.91 -0.42 9.20
N ASN A 120 -19.02 -0.80 8.29
CA ASN A 120 -19.14 -0.36 6.91
C ASN A 120 -20.25 -1.11 6.15
N GLY A 121 -20.39 -0.84 4.85
CA GLY A 121 -21.37 -1.51 3.99
C GLY A 121 -21.19 -3.04 3.90
N ALA A 122 -19.97 -3.53 4.08
CA ALA A 122 -19.62 -4.95 4.06
C ALA A 122 -19.83 -5.66 5.42
N GLY A 123 -20.15 -4.91 6.47
CA GLY A 123 -20.30 -5.47 7.83
C GLY A 123 -18.99 -5.59 8.60
N GLU A 124 -17.94 -4.90 8.19
CA GLU A 124 -16.65 -4.87 8.87
C GLU A 124 -16.66 -3.80 9.98
N PRO A 125 -16.06 -4.08 11.16
CA PRO A 125 -16.00 -3.10 12.23
C PRO A 125 -15.13 -1.91 11.83
N ILE A 126 -15.64 -0.72 12.11
CA ILE A 126 -14.97 0.55 11.76
C ILE A 126 -14.38 1.25 12.98
N GLU A 127 -13.43 2.13 12.73
CA GLU A 127 -12.78 2.99 13.71
C GLU A 127 -12.56 4.38 13.10
N MET A 128 -12.60 5.40 13.96
CA MET A 128 -12.44 6.79 13.53
C MET A 128 -10.98 7.13 13.24
N ILE A 129 -10.77 7.91 12.17
CA ILE A 129 -9.55 8.64 11.83
C ILE A 129 -9.87 10.13 11.74
N GLN A 130 -8.89 10.98 12.06
CA GLN A 130 -9.06 12.43 12.07
C GLN A 130 -8.28 13.08 10.94
N VAL A 131 -8.91 13.99 10.21
CA VAL A 131 -8.22 14.98 9.38
C VAL A 131 -8.14 16.26 10.21
N ASP A 132 -6.94 16.69 10.59
CA ASP A 132 -6.71 17.90 11.39
C ASP A 132 -6.14 18.99 10.47
N LEU A 133 -6.98 19.97 10.10
CA LEU A 133 -6.62 21.10 9.25
C LEU A 133 -6.60 22.42 10.04
N ARG A 134 -6.57 22.37 11.36
CA ARG A 134 -6.61 23.58 12.21
C ARG A 134 -5.42 24.51 11.99
N SER A 135 -4.29 23.99 11.52
CA SER A 135 -3.14 24.79 11.08
C SER A 135 -3.45 25.71 9.90
N ASP A 136 -4.40 25.32 9.04
CA ASP A 136 -4.70 25.98 7.76
C ASP A 136 -5.95 26.83 7.85
N VAL A 137 -6.98 26.30 8.51
CA VAL A 137 -8.31 26.93 8.55
C VAL A 137 -8.73 27.35 9.96
N GLY A 138 -7.88 27.16 10.98
CA GLY A 138 -8.26 27.42 12.37
C GLY A 138 -9.49 26.62 12.79
N GLU A 139 -10.46 27.27 13.43
CA GLU A 139 -11.75 26.66 13.82
C GLU A 139 -12.87 26.91 12.79
N ASN A 140 -12.54 27.31 11.56
CA ASN A 140 -13.56 27.61 10.55
C ASN A 140 -14.26 26.34 10.02
N THR A 141 -15.53 26.50 9.64
CA THR A 141 -16.40 25.43 9.12
C THR A 141 -16.64 25.64 7.62
N TYR A 142 -15.59 25.58 6.81
CA TYR A 142 -15.71 25.76 5.37
C TYR A 142 -16.35 24.56 4.67
N LYS A 143 -17.11 24.83 3.61
CA LYS A 143 -17.79 23.82 2.80
C LYS A 143 -16.80 23.07 1.92
N ILE A 144 -16.91 21.75 1.92
CA ILE A 144 -16.21 20.84 1.02
C ILE A 144 -16.95 20.79 -0.32
N THR A 145 -16.22 20.96 -1.41
CA THR A 145 -16.76 20.96 -2.78
C THR A 145 -16.20 19.86 -3.66
N ASP A 146 -15.02 19.33 -3.33
CA ASP A 146 -14.43 18.18 -3.98
C ASP A 146 -13.86 17.23 -2.94
N TRP A 147 -13.94 15.93 -3.19
CA TRP A 147 -13.58 14.89 -2.22
C TRP A 147 -13.14 13.60 -2.91
N GLN A 148 -12.00 13.07 -2.48
CA GLN A 148 -11.53 11.74 -2.83
C GLN A 148 -10.82 11.11 -1.63
N LEU A 149 -11.23 9.91 -1.27
CA LEU A 149 -10.50 9.03 -0.36
C LEU A 149 -9.81 7.95 -1.17
N LEU A 150 -8.55 7.65 -0.86
CA LEU A 150 -7.81 6.51 -1.42
C LEU A 150 -7.30 5.63 -0.28
N VAL A 151 -7.25 4.32 -0.54
CA VAL A 151 -6.62 3.31 0.32
C VAL A 151 -5.57 2.60 -0.53
N ASP A 152 -4.32 2.64 -0.09
CA ASP A 152 -3.15 2.11 -0.83
C ASP A 152 -3.05 2.65 -2.27
N GLY A 153 -3.37 3.94 -2.43
CA GLY A 153 -3.34 4.63 -3.73
C GLY A 153 -4.57 4.41 -4.61
N GLU A 154 -5.45 3.47 -4.26
CA GLU A 154 -6.65 3.14 -5.03
C GLU A 154 -7.89 3.91 -4.51
N PRO A 155 -8.77 4.41 -5.40
CA PRO A 155 -10.02 5.06 -4.99
C PRO A 155 -10.87 4.17 -4.07
N TYR A 156 -11.23 4.70 -2.90
CA TYR A 156 -12.10 4.03 -1.95
C TYR A 156 -13.47 4.69 -1.94
N ASP A 157 -14.53 3.90 -2.09
CA ASP A 157 -15.92 4.40 -2.10
C ASP A 157 -16.33 4.87 -0.70
N TYR A 158 -16.08 6.14 -0.43
CA TYR A 158 -16.44 6.81 0.81
C TYR A 158 -17.10 8.15 0.51
N GLY A 159 -18.37 8.29 0.88
CA GLY A 159 -19.13 9.49 0.58
C GLY A 159 -18.59 10.75 1.28
N ALA A 160 -18.72 11.90 0.61
CA ALA A 160 -18.04 13.13 1.01
C ALA A 160 -18.61 13.74 2.32
N PRO A 161 -17.75 14.29 3.19
CA PRO A 161 -18.14 15.28 4.19
C PRO A 161 -18.76 16.53 3.56
N ALA A 162 -19.56 17.28 4.32
CA ALA A 162 -20.17 18.52 3.83
C ALA A 162 -19.33 19.76 4.15
N GLU A 163 -18.86 19.89 5.39
CA GLU A 163 -18.08 21.02 5.89
C GLU A 163 -17.10 20.56 6.98
N PHE A 164 -16.10 21.38 7.31
CA PHE A 164 -15.28 21.15 8.49
C PHE A 164 -16.06 21.29 9.79
N ASP A 165 -15.61 20.58 10.83
CA ASP A 165 -15.98 20.83 12.21
C ASP A 165 -14.78 21.41 12.95
N LYS A 166 -14.79 22.73 13.15
CA LYS A 166 -13.68 23.46 13.78
C LYS A 166 -12.32 23.11 13.18
N GLY A 167 -12.25 23.11 11.85
CA GLY A 167 -11.05 22.72 11.10
C GLY A 167 -10.74 21.21 11.08
N ASN A 168 -11.66 20.34 11.51
CA ASN A 168 -11.47 18.89 11.49
C ASN A 168 -12.48 18.15 10.61
N LEU A 169 -12.10 16.96 10.17
CA LEU A 169 -13.02 15.92 9.68
C LEU A 169 -12.76 14.61 10.43
N TYR A 170 -13.79 13.78 10.56
CA TYR A 170 -13.77 12.55 11.35
C TYR A 170 -14.32 11.40 10.50
N LEU A 171 -13.44 10.65 9.84
CA LEU A 171 -13.83 9.59 8.92
C LEU A 171 -13.85 8.26 9.67
N TRP A 172 -14.69 7.33 9.23
CA TRP A 172 -14.83 6.03 9.88
C TRP A 172 -14.54 4.90 8.89
N LEU A 173 -13.38 4.26 9.06
CA LEU A 173 -12.88 3.25 8.13
C LEU A 173 -12.73 1.89 8.80
N PRO A 174 -12.72 0.78 8.04
CA PRO A 174 -12.47 -0.54 8.61
C PRO A 174 -11.16 -0.58 9.40
N LYS A 175 -11.15 -1.30 10.52
CA LYS A 175 -9.95 -1.42 11.37
C LYS A 175 -8.73 -1.94 10.60
N ILE A 176 -8.94 -2.86 9.66
CA ILE A 176 -7.87 -3.42 8.83
C ILE A 176 -7.20 -2.36 7.96
N VAL A 177 -7.97 -1.42 7.40
CA VAL A 177 -7.43 -0.29 6.62
C VAL A 177 -6.56 0.60 7.50
N LYS A 178 -7.01 0.89 8.72
CA LYS A 178 -6.21 1.67 9.68
C LYS A 178 -4.90 0.96 10.04
N GLN A 179 -4.93 -0.36 10.20
CA GLN A 179 -3.80 -1.15 10.63
C GLN A 179 -2.74 -1.33 9.53
N ASP A 180 -3.19 -1.65 8.32
CA ASP A 180 -2.31 -2.23 7.28
C ASP A 180 -2.19 -1.38 6.01
N SER A 181 -3.02 -0.34 5.84
CA SER A 181 -3.04 0.46 4.61
C SER A 181 -2.70 1.94 4.84
N GLU A 182 -2.17 2.58 3.80
CA GLU A 182 -2.08 4.03 3.74
C GLU A 182 -3.45 4.61 3.35
N VAL A 183 -3.91 5.61 4.11
CA VAL A 183 -5.11 6.37 3.78
C VAL A 183 -4.72 7.73 3.23
N THR A 184 -5.21 8.08 2.04
CA THR A 184 -5.03 9.40 1.44
C THR A 184 -6.36 10.13 1.28
N VAL A 185 -6.40 11.40 1.64
CA VAL A 185 -7.52 12.31 1.38
C VAL A 185 -7.07 13.44 0.47
N LYS A 186 -7.84 13.67 -0.59
CA LYS A 186 -7.77 14.88 -1.41
C LYS A 186 -9.12 15.59 -1.30
N LEU A 187 -9.08 16.90 -1.10
CA LEU A 187 -10.30 17.68 -0.98
C LEU A 187 -10.10 19.11 -1.49
N THR A 188 -11.20 19.77 -1.81
CA THR A 188 -11.27 21.21 -2.01
C THR A 188 -12.33 21.79 -1.09
N TYR A 189 -12.03 22.92 -0.44
CA TYR A 189 -13.00 23.66 0.36
C TYR A 189 -13.16 25.10 -0.15
N LEU A 190 -14.28 25.73 0.19
CA LEU A 190 -14.55 27.14 -0.11
C LEU A 190 -14.18 28.02 1.08
N ASP A 191 -13.09 28.76 0.96
CA ASP A 191 -12.67 29.75 1.93
C ASP A 191 -13.56 30.99 1.82
N THR A 192 -14.39 31.20 2.84
CA THR A 192 -15.31 32.34 2.90
C THR A 192 -14.68 33.60 3.51
N ASP A 193 -13.48 33.49 4.08
CA ASP A 193 -12.75 34.64 4.64
C ASP A 193 -11.90 35.33 3.56
N HIS A 194 -11.51 34.60 2.51
CA HIS A 194 -10.82 35.12 1.34
C HIS A 194 -11.72 35.06 0.11
N LEU A 195 -12.36 36.19 -0.21
CA LEU A 195 -13.21 36.31 -1.39
C LEU A 195 -12.41 36.69 -2.64
N ASP A 196 -12.86 36.22 -3.80
CA ASP A 196 -12.34 36.65 -5.09
C ASP A 196 -12.75 38.11 -5.40
N LYS A 197 -12.26 38.63 -6.54
CA LYS A 197 -12.56 40.00 -7.00
C LYS A 197 -14.06 40.26 -7.24
N ASP A 198 -14.87 39.21 -7.37
CA ASP A 198 -16.31 39.27 -7.63
C ASP A 198 -17.13 39.01 -6.34
N GLY A 199 -16.48 38.81 -5.19
CA GLY A 199 -17.09 38.59 -3.88
C GLY A 199 -17.51 37.15 -3.59
N ASN A 200 -17.02 36.17 -4.36
CA ASN A 200 -17.32 34.76 -4.12
C ASN A 200 -16.25 34.11 -3.24
N PRO A 201 -16.60 33.09 -2.42
CA PRO A 201 -15.62 32.29 -1.69
C PRO A 201 -14.57 31.67 -2.61
N THR A 202 -13.30 31.73 -2.20
CA THR A 202 -12.19 31.18 -3.00
C THR A 202 -12.06 29.68 -2.78
N PRO A 203 -12.00 28.84 -3.83
CA PRO A 203 -11.71 27.43 -3.68
C PRO A 203 -10.24 27.20 -3.31
N VAL A 204 -10.00 26.39 -2.28
CA VAL A 204 -8.66 26.02 -1.82
C VAL A 204 -8.52 24.50 -1.83
N THR A 205 -7.50 24.01 -2.54
CA THR A 205 -7.12 22.60 -2.60
C THR A 205 -5.77 22.44 -1.89
N PRO A 206 -5.75 22.00 -0.62
CA PRO A 206 -4.49 21.71 0.07
C PRO A 206 -3.75 20.54 -0.60
N LEU A 207 -2.46 20.38 -0.26
CA LEU A 207 -1.74 19.15 -0.63
C LEU A 207 -2.48 17.92 -0.09
N PRO A 208 -2.39 16.77 -0.78
CA PRO A 208 -2.98 15.54 -0.30
C PRO A 208 -2.54 15.21 1.14
N LEU A 209 -3.50 14.71 1.91
CA LEU A 209 -3.35 14.37 3.31
C LEU A 209 -3.18 12.87 3.42
N PHE A 210 -2.17 12.42 4.16
CA PHE A 210 -1.77 11.03 4.27
C PHE A 210 -1.88 10.58 5.72
N ARG A 211 -2.27 9.34 5.92
CA ARG A 211 -2.07 8.61 7.16
C ARG A 211 -1.39 7.28 6.81
N PRO A 212 -0.12 7.08 7.22
CA PRO A 212 0.54 5.79 7.05
C PRO A 212 -0.17 4.70 7.86
N ALA A 213 -0.04 3.45 7.41
CA ALA A 213 -0.50 2.27 8.15
C ALA A 213 0.19 2.19 9.52
N ASP A 214 -0.52 1.68 10.54
CA ASP A 214 0.09 1.48 11.87
C ASP A 214 1.26 0.49 11.80
N SER A 215 1.15 -0.54 10.95
CA SER A 215 2.21 -1.52 10.69
C SER A 215 3.45 -0.94 10.00
N SER A 216 3.34 0.25 9.39
CA SER A 216 4.43 0.90 8.67
C SER A 216 5.23 1.91 9.50
N LEU A 217 4.80 2.18 10.73
CA LEU A 217 5.47 3.13 11.61
C LEU A 217 6.73 2.54 12.25
N PRO A 218 7.76 3.37 12.51
CA PRO A 218 8.94 2.92 13.25
C PRO A 218 8.58 2.40 14.65
N PRO A 219 9.35 1.43 15.20
CA PRO A 219 9.14 0.94 16.55
C PRO A 219 9.12 2.07 17.59
N GLY A 220 8.07 2.09 18.43
CA GLY A 220 7.88 3.11 19.47
C GLY A 220 7.19 4.40 19.01
N VAL A 221 6.84 4.52 17.72
CA VAL A 221 6.00 5.61 17.20
C VAL A 221 4.55 5.13 17.14
N THR A 222 3.68 5.76 17.91
CA THR A 222 2.22 5.51 17.82
C THR A 222 1.58 6.48 16.84
N ASN A 223 0.81 5.95 15.89
CA ASN A 223 -0.04 6.78 15.04
C ASN A 223 -1.09 7.48 15.92
N ASP A 224 -1.14 8.80 15.91
CA ASP A 224 -2.14 9.56 16.64
C ASP A 224 -3.50 9.61 15.92
N GLY A 225 -3.64 8.86 14.83
CA GLY A 225 -4.88 8.73 14.06
C GLY A 225 -5.13 9.89 13.11
N LYS A 226 -4.16 10.81 12.96
CA LYS A 226 -4.31 12.04 12.17
C LYS A 226 -3.76 11.89 10.76
N LEU A 227 -4.45 12.49 9.79
CA LEU A 227 -3.90 12.69 8.46
C LEU A 227 -3.11 14.01 8.43
N ARG A 228 -1.90 13.98 7.86
CA ARG A 228 -1.01 15.14 7.68
C ARG A 228 -0.42 15.13 6.26
N ARG A 229 0.21 16.22 5.85
CA ARG A 229 0.89 16.31 4.54
C ARG A 229 2.32 15.82 4.61
N TYR A 230 2.97 15.71 3.46
CA TYR A 230 4.42 15.79 3.35
C TYR A 230 4.82 17.15 2.79
N ALA A 231 5.90 17.72 3.32
CA ALA A 231 6.53 18.89 2.74
C ALA A 231 7.32 18.45 1.51
N ASP A 232 6.72 18.63 0.34
CA ASP A 232 7.33 18.18 -0.91
C ASP A 232 8.57 19.04 -1.25
N PHE A 233 9.62 18.39 -1.72
CA PHE A 233 10.83 19.03 -2.23
C PHE A 233 11.23 18.47 -3.59
N THR A 234 11.99 19.25 -4.35
CA THR A 234 12.47 18.87 -5.67
C THR A 234 13.87 18.30 -5.57
N LEU A 235 14.12 17.21 -6.29
CA LEU A 235 15.45 16.62 -6.43
C LEU A 235 16.21 17.28 -7.58
N ASP A 236 17.53 17.35 -7.45
CA ASP A 236 18.40 17.91 -8.47
C ASP A 236 18.30 17.09 -9.78
N ALA A 237 18.24 17.79 -10.92
CA ALA A 237 18.11 17.14 -12.22
C ALA A 237 19.35 16.30 -12.58
N ASP A 238 20.54 16.73 -12.18
CA ASP A 238 21.79 15.99 -12.39
C ASP A 238 21.80 14.71 -11.54
N TYR A 239 21.24 14.75 -10.33
CA TYR A 239 21.06 13.54 -9.52
C TYR A 239 20.13 12.55 -10.24
N LEU A 240 18.96 13.01 -10.69
CA LEU A 240 17.98 12.16 -11.38
C LEU A 240 18.56 11.55 -12.67
N ALA A 241 19.29 12.34 -13.47
CA ALA A 241 19.91 11.87 -14.71
C ALA A 241 21.00 10.80 -14.49
N ASN A 242 21.56 10.72 -13.29
CA ASN A 242 22.58 9.72 -12.92
C ASN A 242 21.99 8.44 -12.28
N LEU A 243 20.67 8.35 -12.12
CA LEU A 243 20.02 7.16 -11.57
C LEU A 243 19.83 6.05 -12.61
N ASP A 244 19.73 6.42 -13.88
CA ASP A 244 19.61 5.47 -14.99
C ASP A 244 20.92 4.69 -15.16
N LYS A 245 20.85 3.36 -15.08
CA LYS A 245 22.04 2.50 -15.07
C LYS A 245 21.76 1.08 -15.53
N TYR A 246 22.82 0.35 -15.88
CA TYR A 246 22.74 -1.11 -16.03
C TYR A 246 22.60 -1.79 -14.66
N TYR A 247 21.92 -2.93 -14.63
CA TYR A 247 21.72 -3.73 -13.44
C TYR A 247 23.04 -4.04 -12.73
N ASP A 248 23.13 -3.64 -11.47
CA ASP A 248 24.25 -3.83 -10.57
C ASP A 248 23.85 -4.49 -9.24
N GLY A 249 22.59 -4.92 -9.12
CA GLY A 249 22.01 -5.47 -7.89
C GLY A 249 21.69 -4.42 -6.83
N LYS A 250 21.58 -3.13 -7.18
CA LYS A 250 21.21 -2.05 -6.25
C LYS A 250 20.16 -1.13 -6.86
N GLY A 251 19.28 -0.58 -6.02
CA GLY A 251 18.34 0.45 -6.45
C GLY A 251 18.95 1.85 -6.58
N ALA A 252 18.07 2.86 -6.54
CA ALA A 252 18.47 4.26 -6.56
C ALA A 252 19.43 4.59 -5.40
N SER A 253 20.49 5.34 -5.69
CA SER A 253 21.42 5.83 -4.68
C SER A 253 20.80 6.97 -3.86
N MET A 254 21.27 7.19 -2.63
CA MET A 254 20.89 8.37 -1.85
C MET A 254 21.31 9.65 -2.58
N PHE A 255 20.44 10.65 -2.64
CA PHE A 255 20.79 11.98 -3.16
C PHE A 255 21.80 12.70 -2.25
N PRO A 256 22.58 13.66 -2.78
CA PRO A 256 23.55 14.39 -1.97
C PRO A 256 22.91 15.12 -0.78
N LEU A 257 23.53 15.00 0.38
CA LEU A 257 23.19 15.74 1.60
C LEU A 257 24.35 16.67 1.99
N PRO A 258 24.09 17.86 2.57
CA PRO A 258 22.78 18.37 2.96
C PRO A 258 21.93 18.83 1.76
N LEU A 259 20.63 18.57 1.79
CA LEU A 259 19.68 19.03 0.78
C LEU A 259 18.83 20.18 1.33
N ARG A 260 18.84 21.31 0.62
CA ARG A 260 18.05 22.50 0.95
C ARG A 260 16.59 22.26 0.57
N THR A 261 15.66 22.45 1.50
CA THR A 261 14.22 22.36 1.22
C THR A 261 13.59 23.76 1.15
N PRO A 262 12.45 23.93 0.44
CA PRO A 262 11.79 25.23 0.30
C PRO A 262 11.32 25.86 1.61
N ASP A 263 11.05 25.03 2.62
CA ASP A 263 10.56 25.46 3.94
C ASP A 263 11.69 25.79 4.93
N GLY A 264 12.95 25.77 4.49
CA GLY A 264 14.13 26.13 5.30
C GLY A 264 14.65 25.02 6.21
N ARG A 265 14.11 23.79 6.11
CA ARG A 265 14.47 22.62 6.91
C ARG A 265 15.40 21.67 6.15
N ASP A 266 16.69 21.94 6.17
CA ASP A 266 17.67 21.13 5.43
C ASP A 266 17.66 19.65 5.85
N LEU A 267 17.61 18.76 4.86
CA LEU A 267 17.79 17.34 5.11
C LEU A 267 19.29 17.06 5.24
N THR A 268 19.69 16.42 6.34
CA THR A 268 21.10 16.11 6.67
C THR A 268 21.29 14.67 7.14
N GLN A 269 20.22 13.97 7.51
CA GLN A 269 20.25 12.64 8.10
C GLN A 269 19.79 11.59 7.09
N ALA A 270 20.74 10.94 6.42
CA ALA A 270 20.46 9.89 5.44
C ALA A 270 19.67 8.71 6.04
N GLU A 271 19.93 8.38 7.31
CA GLU A 271 19.27 7.30 8.05
C GLU A 271 17.79 7.58 8.37
N LYS A 272 17.33 8.82 8.22
CA LYS A 272 15.93 9.21 8.36
C LYS A 272 15.17 9.19 7.04
N ILE A 273 15.85 8.87 5.94
CA ILE A 273 15.29 8.83 4.60
C ILE A 273 15.07 7.37 4.19
N THR A 274 13.85 7.07 3.79
CA THR A 274 13.46 5.77 3.23
C THR A 274 12.99 5.94 1.81
N PHE A 275 13.27 4.95 0.96
CA PHE A 275 12.80 4.92 -0.41
C PHE A 275 11.74 3.83 -0.55
N ARG A 276 10.67 4.14 -1.28
CA ARG A 276 9.71 3.18 -1.81
C ARG A 276 9.77 3.22 -3.32
N TYR A 277 9.56 2.09 -3.97
CA TYR A 277 9.70 1.92 -5.40
C TYR A 277 8.47 1.25 -5.99
N GLN A 278 8.11 1.60 -7.22
CA GLN A 278 7.01 0.98 -7.95
C GLN A 278 7.34 0.94 -9.44
N HIS A 279 7.10 -0.20 -10.09
CA HIS A 279 7.32 -0.34 -11.52
C HIS A 279 6.35 0.52 -12.33
N LEU A 280 6.80 0.99 -13.48
CA LEU A 280 5.98 1.70 -14.45
C LEU A 280 5.80 0.88 -15.72
N ASP A 281 4.61 0.92 -16.30
CA ASP A 281 4.37 0.42 -17.65
C ASP A 281 4.98 1.35 -18.71
N SER A 282 4.90 0.95 -19.99
CA SER A 282 5.40 1.76 -21.11
C SER A 282 4.70 3.11 -21.30
N ALA A 283 3.51 3.30 -20.69
CA ALA A 283 2.78 4.56 -20.70
C ALA A 283 3.10 5.43 -19.47
N GLY A 284 3.95 4.94 -18.56
CA GLY A 284 4.34 5.63 -17.33
C GLY A 284 3.36 5.44 -16.17
N ASN A 285 2.40 4.52 -16.28
CA ASN A 285 1.47 4.23 -15.19
C ASN A 285 2.09 3.24 -14.20
N PRO A 286 1.85 3.41 -12.88
CA PRO A 286 2.33 2.44 -11.91
C PRO A 286 1.72 1.05 -12.09
N THR A 287 2.53 0.01 -11.86
CA THR A 287 2.16 -1.40 -11.95
C THR A 287 2.71 -2.17 -10.74
N GLY A 288 1.91 -3.10 -10.22
CA GLY A 288 2.26 -3.86 -9.01
C GLY A 288 2.21 -3.02 -7.73
N ALA A 289 2.53 -3.66 -6.60
CA ALA A 289 2.59 -3.02 -5.29
C ALA A 289 3.90 -2.23 -5.11
N GLU A 290 3.89 -1.21 -4.24
CA GLU A 290 5.13 -0.54 -3.84
C GLU A 290 6.02 -1.48 -2.99
N THR A 291 7.34 -1.39 -3.16
CA THR A 291 8.34 -2.18 -2.46
C THR A 291 9.46 -1.31 -1.88
N GLY A 292 10.16 -1.80 -0.86
CA GLY A 292 11.38 -1.17 -0.33
C GLY A 292 12.64 -1.51 -1.12
N ASP A 293 12.58 -2.49 -2.02
CA ASP A 293 13.67 -2.87 -2.91
C ASP A 293 13.46 -2.25 -4.30
N GLY A 294 14.42 -1.41 -4.71
CA GLY A 294 14.39 -0.72 -6.00
C GLY A 294 15.42 -1.26 -6.99
N SER A 295 15.97 -2.46 -6.76
CA SER A 295 17.08 -3.01 -7.55
C SER A 295 16.66 -3.74 -8.83
N ASP A 296 15.36 -3.99 -9.02
CA ASP A 296 14.83 -4.72 -10.16
C ASP A 296 14.99 -3.98 -11.49
N VAL A 297 15.11 -4.75 -12.57
CA VAL A 297 15.21 -4.24 -13.94
C VAL A 297 13.88 -3.62 -14.36
N GLY A 298 13.95 -2.50 -15.08
CA GLY A 298 12.79 -1.80 -15.63
C GLY A 298 12.77 -0.33 -15.23
N THR A 299 11.74 0.38 -15.70
CA THR A 299 11.48 1.76 -15.28
C THR A 299 10.66 1.75 -14.00
N MET A 300 11.10 2.53 -13.02
CA MET A 300 10.48 2.61 -11.71
C MET A 300 10.27 4.06 -11.30
N LYS A 301 9.15 4.34 -10.64
CA LYS A 301 9.01 5.52 -9.79
C LYS A 301 9.59 5.19 -8.42
N PHE A 302 10.25 6.16 -7.79
CA PHE A 302 10.55 6.11 -6.37
C PHE A 302 9.92 7.27 -5.61
N THR A 303 9.66 7.03 -4.33
CA THR A 303 9.23 8.02 -3.34
C THR A 303 10.24 8.01 -2.19
N ALA A 304 10.96 9.11 -2.00
CA ALA A 304 11.85 9.32 -0.87
C ALA A 304 11.09 10.06 0.24
N ILE A 305 11.04 9.47 1.43
CA ILE A 305 10.37 10.06 2.61
C ILE A 305 11.41 10.28 3.70
N SER A 306 11.56 11.53 4.15
CA SER A 306 12.39 11.91 5.29
C SER A 306 11.54 12.14 6.54
N THR A 307 11.91 11.50 7.64
CA THR A 307 11.29 11.67 8.97
C THR A 307 12.11 12.59 9.90
N GLN A 308 13.17 13.23 9.40
CA GLN A 308 14.11 14.05 10.21
C GLN A 308 13.40 15.13 11.05
N TYR A 309 12.33 15.72 10.51
CA TYR A 309 11.56 16.80 11.15
C TYR A 309 10.15 16.38 11.59
N SER A 310 9.85 15.08 11.61
CA SER A 310 8.52 14.55 11.98
C SER A 310 8.04 14.97 13.38
N ASN A 311 8.97 15.24 14.30
CA ASN A 311 8.68 15.69 15.67
C ASN A 311 8.98 17.18 15.90
N ASP A 312 9.22 17.96 14.82
CA ASP A 312 9.54 19.37 14.95
C ASP A 312 8.29 20.19 15.33
N THR A 313 8.34 20.87 16.46
CA THR A 313 7.25 21.72 16.95
C THR A 313 7.36 23.17 16.48
N GLU A 314 8.50 23.57 15.90
CA GLU A 314 8.69 24.93 15.37
C GLU A 314 7.69 25.21 14.24
N GLY A 315 6.97 26.34 14.36
CA GLY A 315 5.92 26.71 13.39
C GLY A 315 4.79 25.68 13.27
N LYS A 316 4.63 24.77 14.25
CA LYS A 316 3.65 23.67 14.24
C LYS A 316 3.83 22.68 13.08
N PHE A 317 5.08 22.47 12.64
CA PHE A 317 5.37 21.58 11.52
C PHE A 317 4.84 20.16 11.75
N SER A 318 5.15 19.53 12.89
CA SER A 318 4.66 18.19 13.26
C SER A 318 3.14 18.09 13.46
N GLU A 319 2.42 19.22 13.56
CA GLU A 319 0.95 19.21 13.56
C GLU A 319 0.40 19.07 12.13
N SER A 320 1.12 19.60 11.13
CA SER A 320 0.66 19.72 9.74
C SER A 320 1.34 18.74 8.78
N TYR A 321 2.53 18.27 9.12
CA TYR A 321 3.42 17.50 8.25
C TYR A 321 3.99 16.26 8.94
N TRP A 322 4.05 15.15 8.21
CA TRP A 322 4.77 13.93 8.62
C TRP A 322 6.29 14.04 8.46
N GLY A 323 6.75 15.00 7.66
CA GLY A 323 8.14 15.12 7.23
C GLY A 323 8.21 15.65 5.82
N HIS A 324 9.29 15.31 5.12
CA HIS A 324 9.56 15.77 3.75
C HIS A 324 9.46 14.62 2.77
N ARG A 325 9.02 14.91 1.54
CA ARG A 325 8.88 13.90 0.49
C ARG A 325 9.40 14.41 -0.84
N ALA A 326 10.01 13.52 -1.61
CA ALA A 326 10.27 13.75 -3.02
C ALA A 326 9.95 12.49 -3.83
N THR A 327 9.66 12.68 -5.11
CA THR A 327 9.46 11.59 -6.05
C THR A 327 10.38 11.76 -7.23
N GLY A 328 10.82 10.65 -7.81
CA GLY A 328 11.54 10.65 -9.08
C GLY A 328 11.28 9.37 -9.84
N GLN A 329 11.90 9.26 -11.01
CA GLN A 329 11.87 8.06 -11.84
C GLN A 329 13.28 7.73 -12.30
N PHE A 330 13.54 6.46 -12.54
CA PHE A 330 14.79 5.96 -13.09
C PHE A 330 14.55 4.62 -13.79
N THR A 331 15.51 4.22 -14.62
CA THR A 331 15.48 2.95 -15.34
C THR A 331 16.72 2.13 -15.03
N ILE A 332 16.51 0.88 -14.61
CA ILE A 332 17.57 -0.12 -14.56
C ILE A 332 17.49 -0.97 -15.83
N TRP A 333 18.52 -0.93 -16.66
CA TRP A 333 18.60 -1.79 -17.85
C TRP A 333 19.12 -3.19 -17.52
N PRO A 334 18.60 -4.23 -18.18
CA PRO A 334 19.13 -5.59 -18.00
C PRO A 334 20.58 -5.67 -18.47
N ILE A 335 21.31 -6.66 -17.92
CA ILE A 335 22.67 -7.01 -18.37
C ILE A 335 22.70 -8.37 -19.04
N ALA A 336 23.68 -8.58 -19.90
CA ALA A 336 23.96 -9.89 -20.48
C ALA A 336 24.33 -10.91 -19.40
N SER A 337 23.87 -12.14 -19.60
CA SER A 337 24.20 -13.29 -18.76
C SER A 337 25.04 -14.30 -19.54
N GLN A 338 25.88 -15.04 -18.83
CA GLN A 338 26.72 -16.10 -19.39
C GLN A 338 26.39 -17.43 -18.71
N VAL A 339 26.35 -18.49 -19.53
CA VAL A 339 26.31 -19.88 -19.08
C VAL A 339 27.73 -20.44 -19.08
N SER A 340 28.11 -21.13 -18.01
CA SER A 340 29.43 -21.73 -17.83
C SER A 340 29.35 -22.99 -16.99
N GLY A 341 30.43 -23.78 -16.95
CA GLY A 341 30.50 -24.97 -16.09
C GLY A 341 29.45 -26.04 -16.43
N ILE A 342 29.09 -26.16 -17.72
CA ILE A 342 28.13 -27.17 -18.17
C ILE A 342 28.68 -28.56 -17.84
N ALA A 343 27.89 -29.35 -17.12
CA ALA A 343 28.24 -30.70 -16.72
C ALA A 343 27.02 -31.63 -16.87
N ALA A 344 27.31 -32.91 -17.10
CA ALA A 344 26.33 -33.98 -17.09
C ALA A 344 26.87 -35.13 -16.23
N GLU A 345 26.05 -35.63 -15.31
CA GLU A 345 26.39 -36.71 -14.38
C GLU A 345 25.22 -37.69 -14.23
N TRP A 346 25.52 -38.97 -14.09
CA TRP A 346 24.53 -40.00 -13.80
C TRP A 346 24.19 -39.96 -12.32
N VAL A 347 22.90 -39.85 -11.98
CA VAL A 347 22.46 -39.63 -10.59
C VAL A 347 22.73 -40.86 -9.71
N ASP A 348 22.63 -42.06 -10.26
CA ASP A 348 22.71 -43.31 -9.50
C ASP A 348 24.11 -43.60 -8.93
N ASP A 349 25.17 -43.25 -9.67
CA ASP A 349 26.54 -43.55 -9.29
C ASP A 349 27.52 -42.36 -9.38
N GLY A 350 27.03 -41.18 -9.75
CA GLY A 350 27.81 -39.94 -9.85
C GLY A 350 28.85 -39.96 -10.98
N LYS A 351 28.80 -40.92 -11.91
CA LYS A 351 29.77 -40.97 -13.00
C LYS A 351 29.51 -39.87 -14.03
N PRO A 352 30.56 -39.39 -14.73
CA PRO A 352 30.42 -38.43 -15.81
C PRO A 352 29.48 -38.93 -16.92
N GLY A 353 28.77 -38.01 -17.57
CA GLY A 353 27.79 -38.30 -18.61
C GLY A 353 28.35 -38.94 -19.88
N ASP A 354 29.67 -38.91 -20.10
CA ASP A 354 30.34 -39.61 -21.21
C ASP A 354 30.57 -41.11 -20.94
N VAL A 355 30.28 -41.57 -19.71
CA VAL A 355 30.20 -43.00 -19.36
C VAL A 355 28.83 -43.54 -19.76
N ALA A 356 28.83 -44.62 -20.55
CA ALA A 356 27.62 -45.24 -21.04
C ALA A 356 26.79 -45.88 -19.89
N HIS A 357 25.51 -45.53 -19.84
CA HIS A 357 24.53 -46.14 -18.95
C HIS A 357 23.25 -46.51 -19.71
N PRO A 358 22.43 -47.44 -19.19
CA PRO A 358 21.09 -47.70 -19.69
C PRO A 358 20.23 -46.43 -19.75
N SER A 359 19.37 -46.33 -20.77
CA SER A 359 18.57 -45.12 -20.98
C SER A 359 17.47 -44.93 -19.92
N ASP A 360 17.11 -45.94 -19.13
CA ASP A 360 16.19 -45.81 -17.99
C ASP A 360 16.80 -45.14 -16.76
N GLN A 361 18.12 -44.93 -16.74
CA GLN A 361 18.78 -44.19 -15.68
C GLN A 361 18.63 -42.67 -15.82
N VAL A 362 18.78 -41.99 -14.68
CA VAL A 362 18.60 -40.54 -14.56
C VAL A 362 19.92 -39.83 -14.84
N LEU A 363 19.91 -38.97 -15.86
CA LEU A 363 20.98 -38.04 -16.15
C LEU A 363 20.63 -36.68 -15.55
N LYS A 364 21.58 -36.09 -14.84
CA LYS A 364 21.51 -34.72 -14.33
C LYS A 364 22.39 -33.82 -15.17
N VAL A 365 21.80 -32.76 -15.70
CA VAL A 365 22.51 -31.70 -16.41
C VAL A 365 22.54 -30.46 -15.52
N SER A 366 23.69 -29.82 -15.39
CA SER A 366 23.87 -28.63 -14.57
C SER A 366 24.74 -27.58 -15.24
N ALA A 367 24.54 -26.31 -14.86
CA ALA A 367 25.40 -25.20 -15.27
C ALA A 367 25.33 -24.04 -14.29
N THR A 368 26.39 -23.23 -14.27
CA THR A 368 26.40 -21.94 -13.59
C THR A 368 25.97 -20.84 -14.57
N ILE A 369 25.01 -20.04 -14.16
CA ILE A 369 24.49 -18.88 -14.90
C ILE A 369 24.72 -17.64 -14.06
N GLY A 370 25.40 -16.65 -14.63
CA GLY A 370 25.71 -15.40 -13.93
C GLY A 370 25.85 -14.23 -14.90
N ALA A 371 26.17 -13.06 -14.35
CA ALA A 371 26.47 -11.88 -15.15
C ALA A 371 27.63 -12.16 -16.11
N ALA A 372 27.47 -11.76 -17.38
CA ALA A 372 28.58 -11.73 -18.32
C ALA A 372 29.67 -10.75 -17.85
N PRO A 373 30.91 -10.82 -18.36
CA PRO A 373 31.98 -9.89 -17.96
C PRO A 373 31.67 -8.41 -18.24
N THR A 374 30.84 -8.13 -19.25
CA THR A 374 30.39 -6.80 -19.66
C THR A 374 28.88 -6.73 -19.73
N VAL A 375 28.32 -5.52 -19.57
CA VAL A 375 26.87 -5.27 -19.44
C VAL A 375 26.08 -5.74 -20.67
N ASP A 376 26.69 -5.74 -21.84
CA ASP A 376 26.12 -6.17 -23.13
C ASP A 376 26.71 -7.49 -23.65
N GLY A 377 27.69 -8.06 -22.96
CA GLY A 377 28.42 -9.27 -23.38
C GLY A 377 29.49 -9.02 -24.45
N GLU A 378 29.70 -7.77 -24.87
CA GLU A 378 30.68 -7.39 -25.90
C GLU A 378 32.05 -7.06 -25.29
N LEU A 379 33.11 -7.43 -26.02
CA LEU A 379 34.49 -7.18 -25.60
C LEU A 379 34.82 -5.68 -25.60
N GLY A 380 35.23 -5.15 -24.45
CA GLY A 380 35.64 -3.74 -24.30
C GLY A 380 34.53 -2.80 -23.82
N SER A 381 33.31 -3.29 -23.69
CA SER A 381 32.17 -2.55 -23.09
C SER A 381 32.30 -2.40 -21.57
N GLU A 382 31.36 -1.67 -20.96
CA GLU A 382 31.31 -1.48 -19.50
C GLU A 382 31.26 -2.83 -18.78
N LYS A 383 32.06 -2.97 -17.71
CA LYS A 383 32.09 -4.20 -16.90
C LYS A 383 30.87 -4.31 -15.99
N THR A 384 30.32 -5.52 -15.88
CA THR A 384 29.29 -5.82 -14.87
C THR A 384 29.84 -5.68 -13.45
N LYS A 385 28.96 -5.38 -12.50
CA LYS A 385 29.34 -5.25 -11.09
C LYS A 385 29.32 -6.63 -10.41
N PRO A 386 30.22 -6.90 -9.46
CA PRO A 386 30.21 -8.16 -8.71
C PRO A 386 29.00 -8.30 -7.76
N THR A 387 28.21 -7.25 -7.56
CA THR A 387 27.03 -7.22 -6.70
C THR A 387 25.74 -7.67 -7.41
N CYS A 388 25.79 -7.97 -8.72
CA CYS A 388 24.66 -8.52 -9.44
C CYS A 388 24.19 -9.84 -8.81
N GLN A 389 22.88 -10.00 -8.66
CA GLN A 389 22.29 -11.22 -8.12
C GLN A 389 22.07 -12.28 -9.18
N ALA A 390 21.83 -13.51 -8.74
CA ALA A 390 21.50 -14.64 -9.59
C ALA A 390 20.31 -14.30 -10.51
N PRO A 391 20.42 -14.59 -11.82
CA PRO A 391 19.41 -14.16 -12.79
C PRO A 391 18.07 -14.89 -12.59
N ARG A 392 17.00 -14.21 -12.96
CA ARG A 392 15.66 -14.78 -13.15
C ARG A 392 15.47 -15.05 -14.64
N GLY A 393 14.75 -16.10 -15.03
CA GLY A 393 14.50 -16.41 -16.45
C GLY A 393 14.40 -17.92 -16.68
N GLN A 394 14.73 -18.34 -17.89
CA GLN A 394 14.62 -19.72 -18.33
C GLN A 394 15.94 -20.25 -18.90
N VAL A 395 16.08 -21.57 -18.95
CA VAL A 395 17.18 -22.26 -19.60
C VAL A 395 16.65 -23.13 -20.71
N GLN A 396 17.06 -22.85 -21.94
CA GLN A 396 16.84 -23.73 -23.08
C GLN A 396 17.99 -24.72 -23.18
N ILE A 397 17.65 -26.00 -23.17
CA ILE A 397 18.59 -27.09 -23.40
C ILE A 397 18.70 -27.35 -24.91
N TYR A 398 19.91 -27.58 -25.38
CA TYR A 398 20.23 -27.97 -26.75
C TYR A 398 20.96 -29.31 -26.74
N VAL A 399 20.56 -30.19 -27.66
CA VAL A 399 21.25 -31.45 -27.95
C VAL A 399 21.64 -31.46 -29.41
N ASP A 400 22.93 -31.66 -29.70
CA ASP A 400 23.52 -31.61 -31.04
C ASP A 400 23.13 -30.33 -31.81
N GLY A 401 23.15 -29.19 -31.10
CA GLY A 401 22.82 -27.87 -31.65
C GLY A 401 21.33 -27.61 -31.90
N LYS A 402 20.43 -28.53 -31.54
CA LYS A 402 18.97 -28.34 -31.67
C LYS A 402 18.33 -28.12 -30.31
N PRO A 403 17.39 -27.16 -30.15
CA PRO A 403 16.68 -26.97 -28.90
C PRO A 403 15.81 -28.19 -28.61
N VAL A 404 15.80 -28.62 -27.36
CA VAL A 404 15.08 -29.81 -26.89
C VAL A 404 14.20 -29.48 -25.70
N GLY A 405 12.95 -29.94 -25.73
CA GLY A 405 11.94 -29.62 -24.74
C GLY A 405 11.55 -28.13 -24.72
N ALA A 406 10.61 -27.79 -23.84
CA ALA A 406 10.34 -26.39 -23.50
C ALA A 406 11.48 -25.83 -22.64
N PRO A 407 11.75 -24.51 -22.69
CA PRO A 407 12.63 -23.86 -21.72
C PRO A 407 12.22 -24.17 -20.29
N VAL A 408 13.21 -24.32 -19.41
CA VAL A 408 13.01 -24.65 -17.99
C VAL A 408 13.18 -23.38 -17.17
N ASP A 409 12.17 -23.00 -16.40
CA ASP A 409 12.26 -21.86 -15.49
C ASP A 409 13.36 -22.05 -14.45
N LEU A 410 14.05 -20.96 -14.09
CA LEU A 410 14.92 -20.90 -12.92
C LEU A 410 14.06 -20.64 -11.68
N VAL A 411 13.72 -21.73 -10.99
CA VAL A 411 12.92 -21.71 -9.75
C VAL A 411 13.86 -21.93 -8.58
N TYR A 412 13.83 -21.01 -7.62
CA TYR A 412 14.63 -21.07 -6.41
C TYR A 412 13.77 -21.48 -5.21
N ALA A 413 14.37 -22.15 -4.23
CA ALA A 413 13.72 -22.36 -2.95
C ALA A 413 13.32 -21.01 -2.31
N GLY A 414 12.09 -20.95 -1.79
CA GLY A 414 11.47 -19.75 -1.23
C GLY A 414 10.70 -18.89 -2.24
N ASP A 415 10.80 -19.17 -3.54
CA ASP A 415 9.91 -18.53 -4.52
C ASP A 415 8.45 -18.91 -4.25
N PRO A 416 7.48 -18.03 -4.56
CA PRO A 416 6.06 -18.34 -4.36
C PRO A 416 5.56 -19.37 -5.38
N ASP A 417 4.76 -20.33 -4.91
CA ASP A 417 3.99 -21.25 -5.75
C ASP A 417 2.75 -20.58 -6.36
N ALA A 418 1.91 -21.36 -7.06
CA ALA A 418 0.70 -20.86 -7.72
C ALA A 418 -0.34 -20.28 -6.74
N GLU A 419 -0.28 -20.69 -5.47
CA GLU A 419 -1.12 -20.24 -4.38
C GLU A 419 -0.46 -19.12 -3.54
N GLY A 420 0.78 -18.74 -3.86
CA GLY A 420 1.55 -17.72 -3.17
C GLY A 420 2.34 -18.19 -1.95
N ASN A 421 2.43 -19.51 -1.70
CA ASN A 421 3.22 -20.05 -0.59
C ASN A 421 4.69 -20.25 -1.01
N PRO A 422 5.66 -20.08 -0.09
CA PRO A 422 7.06 -20.30 -0.41
C PRO A 422 7.36 -21.77 -0.68
N ILE A 423 7.99 -22.04 -1.83
CA ILE A 423 8.43 -23.38 -2.25
C ILE A 423 9.55 -23.88 -1.32
N PRO A 424 9.44 -25.07 -0.73
CA PRO A 424 10.46 -25.59 0.18
C PRO A 424 11.73 -26.02 -0.57
N GLU A 425 12.86 -26.01 0.14
CA GLU A 425 14.11 -26.56 -0.38
C GLU A 425 13.96 -28.06 -0.71
N GLY A 426 14.49 -28.48 -1.86
CA GLY A 426 14.39 -29.85 -2.35
C GLY A 426 13.06 -30.21 -3.02
N ASP A 427 12.13 -29.26 -3.18
CA ASP A 427 10.92 -29.48 -3.97
C ASP A 427 11.29 -29.84 -5.43
N PRO A 428 10.61 -30.82 -6.07
CA PRO A 428 10.88 -31.19 -7.46
C PRO A 428 10.75 -30.06 -8.50
N CYS A 429 10.06 -28.97 -8.18
CA CYS A 429 9.97 -27.79 -9.05
C CYS A 429 11.20 -26.86 -8.95
N VAL A 430 12.03 -26.98 -7.91
CA VAL A 430 13.27 -26.20 -7.75
C VAL A 430 14.30 -26.70 -8.75
N THR A 431 14.76 -25.79 -9.61
CA THR A 431 15.70 -26.06 -10.71
C THR A 431 16.97 -25.24 -10.59
N ALA A 432 17.04 -24.29 -9.65
CA ALA A 432 18.17 -23.41 -9.46
C ALA A 432 18.48 -23.16 -7.97
N GLU A 433 19.76 -23.09 -7.65
CA GLU A 433 20.27 -22.68 -6.35
C GLU A 433 20.99 -21.33 -6.47
N LYS A 434 20.79 -20.43 -5.51
CA LYS A 434 21.57 -19.17 -5.44
C LYS A 434 22.90 -19.46 -4.75
N VAL A 435 24.00 -19.26 -5.47
CA VAL A 435 25.35 -19.44 -4.95
C VAL A 435 26.02 -18.07 -4.79
N ASP A 436 26.36 -17.71 -3.56
CA ASP A 436 27.06 -16.46 -3.26
C ASP A 436 28.44 -16.42 -3.91
N ASN A 437 28.77 -15.29 -4.54
CA ASN A 437 30.09 -15.08 -5.15
C ASN A 437 31.14 -14.50 -4.17
N GLY A 438 30.76 -14.35 -2.88
CA GLY A 438 31.61 -13.79 -1.83
C GLY A 438 31.90 -12.29 -1.94
N ARG A 439 31.26 -11.58 -2.88
CA ARG A 439 31.45 -10.14 -3.16
C ARG A 439 30.14 -9.34 -3.10
N GLY A 440 29.12 -9.91 -2.48
CA GLY A 440 27.79 -9.31 -2.31
C GLY A 440 26.82 -9.56 -3.47
N GLY A 441 27.21 -10.38 -4.46
CA GLY A 441 26.33 -10.88 -5.52
C GLY A 441 26.23 -12.39 -5.50
N SER A 442 25.49 -12.94 -6.47
CA SER A 442 25.24 -14.38 -6.56
C SER A 442 25.15 -14.85 -8.01
N THR A 443 25.31 -16.15 -8.22
CA THR A 443 25.07 -16.85 -9.49
C THR A 443 24.00 -17.92 -9.30
N ALA A 444 23.31 -18.28 -10.38
CA ALA A 444 22.40 -19.41 -10.37
C ALA A 444 23.17 -20.70 -10.69
N LEU A 445 23.08 -21.70 -9.83
CA LEU A 445 23.45 -23.07 -10.16
C LEU A 445 22.19 -23.80 -10.64
N PHE A 446 22.02 -23.89 -11.95
CA PHE A 446 20.95 -24.63 -12.58
C PHE A 446 21.23 -26.13 -12.51
N SER A 447 20.21 -26.93 -12.19
CA SER A 447 20.27 -28.38 -12.32
C SER A 447 18.94 -28.99 -12.70
N LEU A 448 18.97 -29.98 -13.59
CA LEU A 448 17.80 -30.74 -14.02
C LEU A 448 18.15 -32.23 -14.11
N ALA A 449 17.45 -33.06 -13.36
CA ALA A 449 17.60 -34.51 -13.36
C ALA A 449 16.37 -35.22 -13.96
N ARG A 450 16.57 -36.02 -15.01
CA ARG A 450 15.51 -36.81 -15.66
C ARG A 450 16.05 -38.13 -16.21
N ALA A 451 15.20 -39.17 -16.21
CA ALA A 451 15.50 -40.41 -16.90
C ALA A 451 15.63 -40.16 -18.42
N ALA A 452 16.71 -40.63 -19.03
CA ALA A 452 16.97 -40.40 -20.45
C ALA A 452 15.88 -40.98 -21.36
N SER A 453 15.24 -42.08 -20.96
CA SER A 453 14.15 -42.76 -21.67
C SER A 453 12.77 -42.15 -21.42
N ALA A 454 12.56 -41.50 -20.28
CA ALA A 454 11.35 -40.73 -20.01
C ALA A 454 11.37 -39.36 -20.69
N SER A 455 12.52 -38.98 -21.25
CA SER A 455 12.80 -37.69 -21.87
C SER A 455 13.37 -37.94 -23.26
N ASP A 456 12.50 -38.28 -24.22
CA ASP A 456 12.81 -38.59 -25.64
C ASP A 456 13.65 -37.49 -26.36
N PHE A 457 13.87 -36.38 -25.68
CA PHE A 457 14.54 -35.16 -26.13
C PHE A 457 15.97 -34.98 -25.59
N LEU A 458 16.42 -35.71 -24.55
CA LEU A 458 17.83 -35.65 -24.11
C LEU A 458 18.75 -36.56 -24.94
N VAL A 459 18.17 -37.54 -25.64
CA VAL A 459 18.87 -38.49 -26.53
C VAL A 459 18.05 -38.72 -27.82
N PRO A 460 17.76 -37.68 -28.62
CA PRO A 460 16.68 -37.71 -29.61
C PRO A 460 16.96 -38.56 -30.86
N THR A 461 18.21 -38.95 -31.11
CA THR A 461 18.62 -39.78 -32.27
C THR A 461 19.88 -40.59 -31.94
N GLN A 462 20.34 -41.48 -32.82
CA GLN A 462 21.67 -42.08 -32.67
C GLN A 462 22.74 -41.02 -32.96
N GLY A 463 23.26 -40.37 -31.91
CA GLY A 463 24.31 -39.36 -32.03
C GLY A 463 25.59 -39.89 -32.70
N GLN A 464 26.51 -38.99 -33.08
CA GLN A 464 27.77 -39.43 -33.71
C GLN A 464 28.54 -40.35 -32.74
N GLN A 465 28.78 -41.59 -33.17
CA GLN A 465 29.44 -42.62 -32.35
C GLN A 465 28.70 -42.94 -31.03
N GLY A 466 27.39 -42.68 -30.94
CA GLY A 466 26.60 -42.89 -29.73
C GLY A 466 26.82 -41.83 -28.64
N ARG A 467 27.29 -40.64 -29.01
CA ARG A 467 27.47 -39.49 -28.12
C ARG A 467 26.65 -38.29 -28.61
N HIS A 468 26.22 -37.48 -27.65
CA HIS A 468 25.48 -36.25 -27.88
C HIS A 468 26.20 -35.06 -27.26
N GLU A 469 26.18 -33.91 -27.93
CA GLU A 469 26.69 -32.65 -27.39
C GLU A 469 25.55 -31.89 -26.70
N ILE A 470 25.73 -31.57 -25.42
CA ILE A 470 24.76 -30.80 -24.64
C ILE A 470 25.26 -29.35 -24.53
N ALA A 471 24.40 -28.41 -24.90
CA ALA A 471 24.60 -26.99 -24.66
C ALA A 471 23.38 -26.39 -23.94
N LEU A 472 23.62 -25.30 -23.21
CA LEU A 472 22.58 -24.61 -22.46
C LEU A 472 22.62 -23.12 -22.82
N ARG A 473 21.45 -22.54 -23.02
CA ARG A 473 21.29 -21.11 -23.27
C ARG A 473 20.33 -20.51 -22.24
N PHE A 474 20.77 -19.44 -21.59
CA PHE A 474 19.89 -18.64 -20.75
C PHE A 474 18.99 -17.77 -21.62
N LEU A 475 17.71 -17.72 -21.26
CA LEU A 475 16.69 -16.86 -21.83
C LEU A 475 16.22 -15.91 -20.72
N PRO A 476 16.44 -14.59 -20.84
CA PRO A 476 15.97 -13.64 -19.84
C PRO A 476 14.43 -13.62 -19.77
N PRO A 477 13.84 -13.10 -18.68
CA PRO A 477 12.39 -12.94 -18.56
C PRO A 477 11.88 -12.07 -19.71
N SER A 478 10.65 -12.35 -20.17
CA SER A 478 9.99 -11.47 -21.12
C SER A 478 9.75 -10.11 -20.47
N ALA A 479 10.19 -9.04 -21.12
CA ALA A 479 10.04 -7.66 -20.63
C ALA A 479 8.59 -7.18 -20.67
#